data_AF-A0A059XW40-F1
#
_entry.id   AF-A0A059XW40-F1
#
_cell.length_a   1.000
_cell.length_b   1.000
_cell.length_c   1.000
_cell.angle_alpha   90.00
_cell.angle_beta   90.00
_cell.angle_gamma   90.00
#
_symmetry.space_group_name_H-M   'P 1'
#
loop_
_entity.id
_entity.type
_entity.pdbx_description
1 polymer ?
#
loop_
_entity_poly.entity_id
_entity_poly.type
_entity_poly.pdbx_seq_one_letter_code
_entity_poly.pdbx_strand_id
1 'polypeptide(L)'
;MKKLFLNSFGLTLLPLTTISCTKTDSPESINTPQSKKQKLYQNEQVNKMLNIFTNSDINKRNIYISQQQNQSYAKYNELKYAFVYDPIFILKSVHNTGGEYNFLANTSKNVIKNTLSQDWYWTLDNIQKFYFIFNPYGDRYKTFEKEKKWFEQVKNNFGSLIAKINDPNPTSLIKIPFVDIEQTKKYNHYINKEIWYLIFDYNKALRIWKYEHNNSVFIQITTDLFVFEKNLNHNEIKSKLQTIESNIHHKRVKEFAKKYEEEKLSAIEFEEEFNEEEFIKHYIDSSFMEFQGLNQYNYFLTQVLNEMHKGKDELNIFRFSMRFVDDQI
;
A
#
# COMPACT_ATOMS: atom_id res chain seq x y z
N MET A 1 -34.91 -10.51 -49.39
CA MET A 1 -34.11 -10.76 -48.17
C MET A 1 -33.24 -9.55 -47.90
N LYS A 2 -33.33 -9.03 -46.68
CA LYS A 2 -32.88 -7.69 -46.24
C LYS A 2 -31.36 -7.53 -46.29
N LYS A 3 -30.89 -6.53 -47.04
CA LYS A 3 -29.63 -5.82 -46.79
C LYS A 3 -29.88 -4.34 -47.10
N LEU A 4 -29.94 -3.52 -46.07
CA LEU A 4 -29.79 -2.07 -46.16
C LEU A 4 -28.75 -1.67 -45.13
N PHE A 5 -27.70 -1.04 -45.64
CA PHE A 5 -26.55 -0.54 -44.92
C PHE A 5 -26.83 0.82 -44.30
N LEU A 6 -26.08 1.08 -43.21
CA LEU A 6 -25.54 2.38 -42.79
C LEU A 6 -26.51 3.51 -42.46
N ASN A 7 -26.69 3.75 -41.16
CA ASN A 7 -26.34 5.03 -40.53
C ASN A 7 -26.66 4.96 -39.02
N SER A 8 -25.63 4.72 -38.20
CA SER A 8 -25.70 5.04 -36.78
C SER A 8 -24.54 5.96 -36.46
N PHE A 9 -24.79 7.26 -36.63
CA PHE A 9 -23.99 8.31 -36.02
C PHE A 9 -23.91 8.05 -34.52
N GLY A 10 -22.69 8.04 -33.99
CA GLY A 10 -22.42 7.90 -32.58
C GLY A 10 -22.99 9.08 -31.80
N LEU A 11 -24.05 8.81 -31.04
CA LEU A 11 -24.46 9.65 -29.92
C LEU A 11 -23.51 9.37 -28.76
N THR A 12 -22.47 10.18 -28.66
CA THR A 12 -21.75 10.39 -27.40
C THR A 12 -22.71 11.01 -26.40
N LEU A 13 -23.27 10.19 -25.52
CA LEU A 13 -24.00 10.64 -24.35
C LEU A 13 -23.00 11.29 -23.38
N LEU A 14 -22.87 12.62 -23.47
CA LEU A 14 -22.26 13.42 -22.41
C LEU A 14 -23.21 13.41 -21.21
N PRO A 15 -22.75 13.12 -19.98
CA PRO A 15 -23.57 13.27 -18.80
C PRO A 15 -23.86 14.76 -18.59
N LEU A 16 -25.12 15.15 -18.75
CA LEU A 16 -25.63 16.45 -18.34
C LEU A 16 -25.51 16.55 -16.82
N THR A 17 -24.54 17.33 -16.35
CA THR A 17 -24.46 17.74 -14.94
C THR A 17 -25.58 18.75 -14.67
N THR A 18 -26.69 18.28 -14.10
CA THR A 18 -27.71 19.17 -13.54
C THR A 18 -27.15 19.79 -12.27
N ILE A 19 -26.72 21.05 -12.35
CA ILE A 19 -26.41 21.87 -11.18
C ILE A 19 -27.75 22.26 -10.55
N SER A 20 -28.12 21.61 -9.44
CA SER A 20 -29.21 22.09 -8.60
C SER A 20 -28.68 23.24 -7.75
N CYS A 21 -29.02 24.48 -8.13
CA CYS A 21 -28.86 25.63 -7.26
C CYS A 21 -29.89 25.56 -6.14
N THR A 22 -29.52 24.99 -4.99
CA THR A 22 -30.24 25.28 -3.75
C THR A 22 -29.84 26.66 -3.27
N LYS A 23 -30.82 27.55 -3.05
CA LYS A 23 -30.61 28.80 -2.33
C LYS A 23 -30.11 28.45 -0.92
N THR A 24 -28.87 28.83 -0.63
CA THR A 24 -28.34 28.84 0.73
C THR A 24 -28.67 30.19 1.35
N ASP A 25 -29.59 30.18 2.33
CA ASP A 25 -29.66 31.26 3.31
C ASP A 25 -28.28 31.39 3.97
N SER A 26 -27.77 32.61 3.98
CA SER A 26 -26.41 32.92 4.44
C SER A 26 -26.32 32.75 5.96
N PRO A 27 -25.45 31.89 6.51
CA PRO A 27 -25.13 31.94 7.93
C PRO A 27 -24.17 33.10 8.14
N GLU A 28 -24.46 33.95 9.14
CA GLU A 28 -23.58 35.00 9.62
C GLU A 28 -22.17 34.45 9.85
N SER A 29 -21.20 35.01 9.13
CA SER A 29 -19.79 34.66 9.29
C SER A 29 -19.25 35.25 10.59
N ILE A 30 -19.16 34.42 11.63
CA ILE A 30 -18.24 34.69 12.74
C ILE A 30 -16.83 34.50 12.17
N ASN A 31 -16.15 35.61 11.88
CA ASN A 31 -14.75 35.64 11.46
C ASN A 31 -13.84 35.28 12.65
N THR A 32 -13.75 33.99 12.97
CA THR A 32 -12.55 33.47 13.64
C THR A 32 -11.43 33.46 12.61
N PRO A 33 -10.22 33.97 12.89
CA PRO A 33 -9.09 33.81 11.99
C PRO A 33 -8.70 32.34 11.97
N GLN A 34 -9.32 31.57 11.08
CA GLN A 34 -8.95 30.20 10.80
C GLN A 34 -7.55 30.30 10.18
N SER A 35 -6.52 29.91 10.94
CA SER A 35 -5.18 29.79 10.37
C SER A 35 -5.34 28.90 9.13
N LYS A 36 -4.94 29.40 7.96
CA LYS A 36 -5.08 28.64 6.71
C LYS A 36 -4.26 27.36 6.90
N LYS A 37 -4.93 26.24 7.18
CA LYS A 37 -4.30 24.92 7.28
C LYS A 37 -3.47 24.74 6.02
N GLN A 38 -2.15 24.61 6.19
CA GLN A 38 -1.22 24.41 5.07
C GLN A 38 -1.70 23.19 4.29
N LYS A 39 -1.83 23.34 2.97
CA LYS A 39 -2.29 22.26 2.10
C LYS A 39 -1.17 21.25 1.91
N LEU A 40 -1.48 19.95 1.85
CA LEU A 40 -0.45 18.91 1.77
C LEU A 40 0.47 19.06 0.56
N TYR A 41 -0.02 19.49 -0.61
CA TYR A 41 0.82 19.72 -1.79
C TYR A 41 1.91 20.79 -1.60
N GLN A 42 1.84 21.59 -0.53
CA GLN A 42 2.87 22.58 -0.17
C GLN A 42 4.02 21.94 0.63
N ASN A 43 3.84 20.73 1.16
CA ASN A 43 4.93 19.97 1.78
C ASN A 43 5.95 19.58 0.71
N GLU A 44 7.23 19.81 0.97
CA GLU A 44 8.32 19.58 0.02
C GLU A 44 8.37 18.12 -0.47
N GLN A 45 8.18 17.15 0.42
CA GLN A 45 8.28 15.73 0.10
C GLN A 45 7.09 15.27 -0.73
N VAL A 46 5.88 15.70 -0.37
CA VAL A 46 4.68 15.40 -1.18
C VAL A 46 4.72 16.11 -2.53
N ASN A 47 5.23 17.33 -2.59
CA ASN A 47 5.44 18.06 -3.83
C ASN A 47 6.40 17.30 -4.78
N LYS A 48 7.49 16.73 -4.25
CA LYS A 48 8.39 15.84 -5.01
C LYS A 48 7.66 14.60 -5.55
N MET A 49 6.82 13.96 -4.72
CA MET A 49 6.03 12.81 -5.16
C MET A 49 5.04 13.17 -6.27
N LEU A 50 4.32 14.29 -6.13
CA LEU A 50 3.40 14.81 -7.15
C LEU A 50 4.09 15.09 -8.48
N ASN A 51 5.26 15.73 -8.44
CA ASN A 51 6.04 16.01 -9.64
C ASN A 51 6.50 14.70 -10.33
N ILE A 52 6.89 13.69 -9.57
CA ILE A 52 7.25 12.38 -10.15
C ILE A 52 6.01 11.69 -10.75
N PHE A 53 4.91 11.62 -10.00
CA PHE A 53 3.66 10.99 -10.44
C PHE A 53 3.10 11.61 -11.73
N THR A 54 3.24 12.92 -11.88
CA THR A 54 2.69 13.66 -13.04
C THR A 54 3.71 13.91 -14.14
N ASN A 55 4.92 13.34 -14.05
CA ASN A 55 6.03 13.64 -14.95
C ASN A 55 6.30 15.16 -15.08
N SER A 56 6.12 15.88 -13.97
CA SER A 56 6.22 17.34 -13.85
C SER A 56 5.27 18.14 -14.74
N ASP A 57 4.23 17.51 -15.28
CA ASP A 57 3.16 18.19 -16.02
C ASP A 57 2.24 18.94 -15.04
N ILE A 58 2.31 20.27 -15.09
CA ILE A 58 1.57 21.16 -14.21
C ILE A 58 0.05 21.03 -14.35
N ASN A 59 -0.44 20.74 -15.55
CA ASN A 59 -1.88 20.61 -15.81
C ASN A 59 -2.39 19.30 -15.22
N LYS A 60 -1.70 18.17 -15.50
CA LYS A 60 -2.03 16.87 -14.89
C LYS A 60 -1.99 16.94 -13.38
N ARG A 61 -0.99 17.62 -12.83
CA ARG A 61 -0.83 17.84 -11.40
C ARG A 61 -2.02 18.60 -10.80
N ASN A 62 -2.37 19.74 -11.36
CA ASN A 62 -3.46 20.57 -10.84
C ASN A 62 -4.81 19.86 -10.94
N ILE A 63 -5.07 19.17 -12.06
CA ILE A 63 -6.28 18.35 -12.25
C ILE A 63 -6.33 17.25 -11.19
N TYR A 64 -5.24 16.49 -11.01
CA TYR A 64 -5.18 15.42 -10.04
C TYR A 64 -5.41 15.95 -8.61
N ILE A 65 -4.70 16.99 -8.17
CA ILE A 65 -4.89 17.58 -6.83
C ILE A 65 -6.34 18.04 -6.65
N SER A 66 -6.93 18.71 -7.66
CA SER A 66 -8.32 19.17 -7.59
C SER A 66 -9.30 18.00 -7.46
N GLN A 67 -9.12 16.93 -8.23
CA GLN A 67 -9.95 15.72 -8.11
C GLN A 67 -9.83 15.09 -6.72
N GLN A 68 -8.61 15.03 -6.18
CA GLN A 68 -8.34 14.44 -4.87
C GLN A 68 -8.91 15.27 -3.72
N GLN A 69 -8.91 16.60 -3.83
CA GLN A 69 -9.50 17.50 -2.82
C GLN A 69 -11.03 17.51 -2.85
N ASN A 70 -11.64 17.12 -3.97
CA ASN A 70 -13.09 17.07 -4.17
C ASN A 70 -13.67 15.66 -4.08
N GLN A 71 -12.94 14.72 -3.46
CA GLN A 71 -13.43 13.37 -3.21
C GLN A 71 -14.65 13.40 -2.28
N SER A 72 -15.66 12.57 -2.58
CA SER A 72 -16.88 12.48 -1.79
C SER A 72 -16.61 11.99 -0.37
N TYR A 73 -17.31 12.53 0.61
CA TYR A 73 -17.28 12.05 2.00
C TYR A 73 -17.73 10.59 2.13
N ALA A 74 -18.56 10.10 1.20
CA ALA A 74 -18.98 8.70 1.14
C ALA A 74 -17.79 7.71 1.07
N LYS A 75 -16.62 8.17 0.60
CA LYS A 75 -15.39 7.39 0.58
C LYS A 75 -14.94 6.90 1.95
N TYR A 76 -15.15 7.68 3.01
CA TYR A 76 -14.81 7.21 4.37
C TYR A 76 -15.67 6.03 4.78
N ASN A 77 -16.98 6.07 4.49
CA ASN A 77 -17.89 4.96 4.75
C ASN A 77 -17.50 3.74 3.93
N GLU A 78 -17.23 3.92 2.63
CA GLU A 78 -16.79 2.84 1.75
C GLU A 78 -15.52 2.16 2.28
N LEU A 79 -14.51 2.93 2.69
CA LEU A 79 -13.28 2.41 3.27
C LEU A 79 -13.51 1.73 4.63
N LYS A 80 -14.36 2.31 5.48
CA LYS A 80 -14.72 1.73 6.77
C LYS A 80 -15.35 0.34 6.58
N TYR A 81 -16.27 0.19 5.64
CA TYR A 81 -16.81 -1.11 5.27
C TYR A 81 -15.75 -2.03 4.66
N ALA A 82 -14.92 -1.51 3.75
CA ALA A 82 -13.90 -2.33 3.09
C ALA A 82 -12.91 -2.93 4.08
N PHE A 83 -12.44 -2.17 5.07
CA PHE A 83 -11.53 -2.69 6.09
C PHE A 83 -12.14 -3.76 7.01
N VAL A 84 -13.47 -3.80 7.14
CA VAL A 84 -14.17 -4.87 7.88
C VAL A 84 -14.17 -6.18 7.10
N TYR A 85 -14.39 -6.11 5.78
CA TYR A 85 -14.51 -7.29 4.93
C TYR A 85 -13.18 -7.78 4.32
N ASP A 86 -12.13 -6.96 4.33
CA ASP A 86 -10.76 -7.33 3.93
C ASP A 86 -9.77 -7.28 5.13
N PRO A 87 -9.67 -8.35 5.93
CA PRO A 87 -8.90 -8.37 7.18
C PRO A 87 -7.37 -8.33 6.96
N ILE A 88 -6.58 -8.26 8.05
CA ILE A 88 -5.10 -8.11 8.00
C ILE A 88 -4.38 -9.33 7.46
N PHE A 89 -5.09 -10.44 7.48
CA PHE A 89 -4.58 -11.73 7.12
C PHE A 89 -5.42 -12.25 5.96
N ILE A 90 -4.74 -12.89 5.03
CA ILE A 90 -5.35 -13.65 3.96
C ILE A 90 -6.08 -14.83 4.59
N LEU A 91 -7.39 -14.69 4.73
CA LEU A 91 -8.26 -15.75 5.23
C LEU A 91 -8.45 -16.79 4.12
N LYS A 92 -8.06 -18.04 4.39
CA LYS A 92 -8.24 -19.16 3.45
C LYS A 92 -9.72 -19.36 3.08
N SER A 93 -10.63 -19.08 4.00
CA SER A 93 -12.09 -19.13 3.77
C SER A 93 -12.60 -18.03 2.86
N VAL A 94 -11.95 -16.86 2.80
CA VAL A 94 -12.37 -15.78 1.91
C VAL A 94 -12.09 -16.12 0.46
N HIS A 95 -10.91 -16.69 0.16
CA HIS A 95 -10.44 -16.83 -1.23
C HIS A 95 -10.83 -18.16 -1.90
N ASN A 96 -11.20 -19.19 -1.12
CA ASN A 96 -11.41 -20.54 -1.66
C ASN A 96 -12.87 -21.03 -1.66
N THR A 97 -13.81 -20.32 -1.04
CA THR A 97 -15.24 -20.68 -1.10
C THR A 97 -15.97 -19.66 -1.96
N GLY A 98 -16.43 -20.05 -3.15
CA GLY A 98 -17.30 -19.20 -3.96
C GLY A 98 -18.53 -18.77 -3.15
N GLY A 99 -19.06 -17.57 -3.41
CA GLY A 99 -20.23 -17.04 -2.71
C GLY A 99 -20.15 -15.54 -2.40
N GLU A 100 -21.19 -15.03 -1.74
CA GLU A 100 -21.37 -13.59 -1.46
C GLU A 100 -20.23 -13.00 -0.62
N TYR A 101 -19.70 -13.75 0.34
CA TYR A 101 -18.61 -13.29 1.20
C TYR A 101 -17.28 -13.10 0.44
N ASN A 102 -16.96 -14.00 -0.49
CA ASN A 102 -15.79 -13.86 -1.38
C ASN A 102 -15.93 -12.61 -2.27
N PHE A 103 -17.13 -12.38 -2.82
CA PHE A 103 -17.42 -11.18 -3.59
C PHE A 103 -17.22 -9.90 -2.76
N LEU A 104 -17.76 -9.85 -1.54
CA LEU A 104 -17.62 -8.70 -0.64
C LEU A 104 -16.16 -8.44 -0.27
N ALA A 105 -15.40 -9.47 0.04
CA ALA A 105 -13.99 -9.33 0.43
C ALA A 105 -13.12 -8.89 -0.76
N ASN A 106 -13.30 -9.48 -1.94
CA ASN A 106 -12.56 -9.06 -3.14
C ASN A 106 -12.91 -7.63 -3.56
N THR A 107 -14.19 -7.24 -3.46
CA THR A 107 -14.62 -5.86 -3.67
C THR A 107 -13.94 -4.92 -2.68
N SER A 108 -13.91 -5.29 -1.40
CA SER A 108 -13.28 -4.52 -0.34
C SER A 108 -11.76 -4.38 -0.53
N LYS A 109 -11.07 -5.47 -0.87
CA LYS A 109 -9.65 -5.48 -1.25
C LYS A 109 -9.39 -4.50 -2.39
N ASN A 110 -10.25 -4.48 -3.40
CA ASN A 110 -10.13 -3.56 -4.53
C ASN A 110 -10.38 -2.10 -4.14
N VAL A 111 -11.36 -1.80 -3.29
CA VAL A 111 -11.60 -0.45 -2.76
C VAL A 111 -10.36 0.07 -2.03
N ILE A 112 -9.77 -0.74 -1.15
CA ILE A 112 -8.56 -0.35 -0.40
C ILE A 112 -7.40 -0.18 -1.38
N LYS A 113 -7.15 -1.15 -2.26
CA LYS A 113 -6.07 -1.08 -3.26
C LYS A 113 -6.18 0.17 -4.13
N ASN A 114 -7.37 0.45 -4.66
CA ASN A 114 -7.61 1.62 -5.52
C ASN A 114 -7.43 2.92 -4.75
N THR A 115 -7.95 3.00 -3.53
CA THR A 115 -7.72 4.18 -2.68
C THR A 115 -6.23 4.42 -2.45
N LEU A 116 -5.47 3.39 -2.10
CA LEU A 116 -4.05 3.51 -1.79
C LEU A 116 -3.13 3.70 -3.02
N SER A 117 -3.66 3.50 -4.24
CA SER A 117 -2.89 3.63 -5.49
C SER A 117 -3.36 4.76 -6.38
N GLN A 118 -4.66 4.84 -6.67
CA GLN A 118 -5.24 5.87 -7.54
C GLN A 118 -5.52 7.16 -6.78
N ASP A 119 -5.81 7.06 -5.47
CA ASP A 119 -6.15 8.20 -4.61
C ASP A 119 -5.15 8.42 -3.48
N TRP A 120 -3.88 8.05 -3.74
CA TRP A 120 -2.82 8.10 -2.75
C TRP A 120 -2.66 9.50 -2.14
N TYR A 121 -2.90 10.57 -2.92
CA TYR A 121 -2.79 11.93 -2.40
C TYR A 121 -3.90 12.21 -1.39
N TRP A 122 -5.14 11.82 -1.68
CA TRP A 122 -6.24 11.93 -0.73
C TRP A 122 -5.96 11.11 0.54
N THR A 123 -5.39 9.91 0.41
CA THR A 123 -4.99 9.09 1.57
C THR A 123 -4.00 9.86 2.46
N LEU A 124 -2.96 10.46 1.88
CA LEU A 124 -1.97 11.23 2.64
C LEU A 124 -2.58 12.51 3.24
N ASP A 125 -3.44 13.23 2.52
CA ASP A 125 -4.09 14.46 3.01
C ASP A 125 -5.02 14.18 4.20
N ASN A 126 -5.45 12.92 4.32
CA ASN A 126 -6.31 12.42 5.39
C ASN A 126 -5.60 11.46 6.34
N ILE A 127 -4.27 11.40 6.35
CA ILE A 127 -3.54 10.35 7.04
C ILE A 127 -3.82 10.26 8.55
N GLN A 128 -4.13 11.40 9.21
CA GLN A 128 -4.50 11.47 10.63
C GLN A 128 -5.80 10.72 10.96
N LYS A 129 -6.66 10.52 9.96
CA LYS A 129 -7.92 9.78 10.09
C LYS A 129 -7.73 8.28 10.04
N PHE A 130 -6.56 7.82 9.59
CA PHE A 130 -6.25 6.39 9.51
C PHE A 130 -5.65 5.88 10.83
N TYR A 131 -6.10 4.69 11.20
CA TYR A 131 -5.68 3.98 12.39
C TYR A 131 -4.98 2.70 11.96
N PHE A 132 -3.89 2.40 12.65
CA PHE A 132 -3.02 1.27 12.34
C PHE A 132 -2.98 0.32 13.54
N ILE A 133 -3.21 -0.98 13.34
CA ILE A 133 -3.13 -1.98 14.42
C ILE A 133 -1.78 -2.68 14.38
N PHE A 134 -1.19 -2.95 15.54
CA PHE A 134 0.00 -3.76 15.66
C PHE A 134 -0.21 -5.12 14.98
N ASN A 135 0.68 -5.44 14.04
CA ASN A 135 0.60 -6.63 13.23
C ASN A 135 1.97 -7.33 13.15
N PRO A 136 2.23 -8.32 14.01
CA PRO A 136 3.46 -9.11 13.95
C PRO A 136 3.40 -10.26 12.92
N TYR A 137 2.25 -10.49 12.26
CA TYR A 137 2.05 -11.66 11.42
C TYR A 137 2.37 -11.37 9.94
N GLY A 138 2.53 -12.44 9.17
CA GLY A 138 2.65 -12.39 7.71
C GLY A 138 1.28 -12.51 7.06
N ASP A 139 1.21 -13.29 6.00
CA ASP A 139 -0.04 -13.48 5.25
C ASP A 139 -1.16 -14.12 6.06
N ARG A 140 -0.82 -14.91 7.08
CA ARG A 140 -1.78 -15.63 7.90
C ARG A 140 -1.53 -15.37 9.37
N TYR A 141 -2.60 -15.38 10.15
CA TYR A 141 -2.51 -15.48 11.59
C TYR A 141 -1.86 -16.81 11.97
N LYS A 142 -0.77 -16.75 12.72
CA LYS A 142 -0.07 -17.92 13.26
C LYS A 142 0.52 -17.54 14.61
N THR A 143 0.16 -18.29 15.64
CA THR A 143 0.73 -18.14 16.98
C THR A 143 2.24 -18.43 16.96
N PHE A 144 2.98 -17.74 17.83
CA PHE A 144 4.42 -17.92 17.96
C PHE A 144 4.86 -17.68 19.41
N GLU A 145 6.00 -18.24 19.79
CA GLU A 145 6.46 -18.32 21.18
C GLU A 145 6.49 -16.96 21.90
N LYS A 146 6.91 -15.89 21.22
CA LYS A 146 7.07 -14.55 21.79
C LYS A 146 5.82 -13.65 21.66
N GLU A 147 4.70 -14.18 21.18
CA GLU A 147 3.50 -13.38 20.85
C GLU A 147 3.04 -12.53 22.04
N LYS A 148 2.74 -13.14 23.18
CA LYS A 148 2.31 -12.42 24.39
C LYS A 148 3.28 -11.29 24.79
N LYS A 149 4.59 -11.60 24.82
CA LYS A 149 5.64 -10.63 25.18
C LYS A 149 5.66 -9.43 24.23
N TRP A 150 5.50 -9.66 22.93
CA TRP A 150 5.49 -8.60 21.93
C TRP A 150 4.27 -7.69 22.05
N PHE A 151 3.09 -8.26 22.29
CA PHE A 151 1.87 -7.48 22.52
C PHE A 151 1.95 -6.66 23.82
N GLU A 152 2.52 -7.22 24.89
CA GLU A 152 2.77 -6.50 26.15
C GLU A 152 3.77 -5.36 25.96
N GLN A 153 4.87 -5.60 25.24
CA GLN A 153 5.86 -4.55 24.94
C GLN A 153 5.23 -3.39 24.17
N VAL A 154 4.41 -3.68 23.15
CA VAL A 154 3.71 -2.63 22.38
C VAL A 154 2.78 -1.81 23.28
N LYS A 155 1.98 -2.48 24.12
CA LYS A 155 1.11 -1.78 25.07
C LYS A 155 1.90 -0.92 26.06
N ASN A 156 3.03 -1.41 26.56
CA ASN A 156 3.87 -0.67 27.50
C ASN A 156 4.53 0.54 26.83
N ASN A 157 5.01 0.39 25.60
CA ASN A 157 5.74 1.45 24.89
C ASN A 157 4.82 2.54 24.32
N PHE A 158 3.61 2.17 23.88
CA PHE A 158 2.71 3.06 23.15
C PHE A 158 1.37 3.31 23.85
N GLY A 159 1.07 2.62 24.95
CA GLY A 159 -0.21 2.68 25.65
C GLY A 159 -1.37 1.99 24.91
N SER A 160 -1.15 1.51 23.68
CA SER A 160 -2.18 0.93 22.83
C SER A 160 -1.58 0.00 21.78
N LEU A 161 -2.38 -0.95 21.30
CA LEU A 161 -2.07 -1.74 20.09
C LEU A 161 -2.43 -0.97 18.80
N ILE A 162 -2.97 0.23 18.94
CA ILE A 162 -3.39 1.09 17.84
C ILE A 162 -2.45 2.30 17.79
N ALA A 163 -1.84 2.50 16.63
CA ALA A 163 -1.04 3.66 16.31
C ALA A 163 -1.80 4.61 15.37
N LYS A 164 -1.44 5.89 15.44
CA LYS A 164 -1.89 6.95 14.53
C LYS A 164 -0.68 7.76 14.07
N ILE A 165 -0.83 8.37 12.89
CA ILE A 165 0.02 9.48 12.48
C ILE A 165 -0.60 10.77 13.01
N ASN A 166 0.13 11.50 13.84
CA ASN A 166 -0.39 12.67 14.54
C ASN A 166 -0.15 13.96 13.74
N ASP A 167 1.04 14.15 13.17
CA ASP A 167 1.35 15.23 12.25
C ASP A 167 1.14 14.73 10.80
N PRO A 168 0.21 15.33 10.03
CA PRO A 168 -0.04 14.93 8.65
C PRO A 168 1.08 15.39 7.71
N ASN A 169 2.05 16.18 8.17
CA ASN A 169 3.14 16.68 7.35
C ASN A 169 4.33 15.73 7.45
N PRO A 170 4.69 15.04 6.36
CA PRO A 170 5.86 14.19 6.38
C PRO A 170 7.14 15.02 6.42
N THR A 171 8.11 14.56 7.22
CA THR A 171 9.39 15.23 7.44
C THR A 171 10.45 14.79 6.44
N SER A 172 10.31 13.61 5.85
CA SER A 172 11.29 13.09 4.89
C SER A 172 10.70 12.05 3.94
N LEU A 173 11.30 11.93 2.76
CA LEU A 173 11.04 10.88 1.79
C LEU A 173 12.34 10.10 1.55
N ILE A 174 12.41 8.88 2.08
CA ILE A 174 13.53 7.96 1.87
C ILE A 174 13.22 7.11 0.65
N LYS A 175 14.13 7.08 -0.32
CA LYS A 175 14.01 6.27 -1.54
C LYS A 175 15.06 5.17 -1.53
N ILE A 176 14.65 3.95 -1.84
CA ILE A 176 15.48 2.76 -1.91
C ILE A 176 15.24 2.10 -3.27
N PRO A 177 16.28 1.83 -4.09
CA PRO A 177 16.11 1.11 -5.34
C PRO A 177 15.50 -0.27 -5.11
N PHE A 178 14.53 -0.64 -5.95
CA PHE A 178 14.03 -2.02 -5.95
C PHE A 178 15.01 -2.92 -6.70
N VAL A 179 15.38 -4.05 -6.12
CA VAL A 179 16.30 -5.01 -6.75
C VAL A 179 15.51 -6.24 -7.22
N ASP A 180 15.57 -6.49 -8.52
CA ASP A 180 14.96 -7.66 -9.17
C ASP A 180 15.78 -8.93 -8.93
N ILE A 181 15.11 -10.09 -8.98
CA ILE A 181 15.80 -11.37 -9.16
C ILE A 181 16.27 -11.42 -10.61
N GLU A 182 17.57 -11.61 -10.85
CA GLU A 182 18.17 -11.54 -12.18
C GLU A 182 17.43 -12.41 -13.21
N GLN A 183 17.09 -13.64 -12.84
CA GLN A 183 16.39 -14.62 -13.69
C GLN A 183 14.99 -14.15 -14.11
N THR A 184 14.34 -13.31 -13.31
CA THR A 184 12.96 -12.82 -13.56
C THR A 184 12.92 -11.59 -14.46
N LYS A 185 14.06 -10.89 -14.65
CA LYS A 185 14.09 -9.56 -15.28
C LYS A 185 13.44 -9.50 -16.65
N LYS A 186 13.63 -10.52 -17.49
CA LYS A 186 13.05 -10.57 -18.85
C LYS A 186 11.52 -10.69 -18.89
N TYR A 187 10.90 -11.11 -17.78
CA TYR A 187 9.45 -11.29 -17.67
C TYR A 187 8.78 -10.25 -16.76
N ASN A 188 9.57 -9.39 -16.13
CA ASN A 188 9.05 -8.33 -15.28
C ASN A 188 8.26 -7.31 -16.11
N HIS A 189 7.14 -6.87 -15.55
CA HIS A 189 6.24 -5.93 -16.22
C HIS A 189 6.58 -4.48 -15.88
N TYR A 190 7.16 -4.23 -14.72
CA TYR A 190 7.39 -2.90 -14.21
C TYR A 190 8.86 -2.48 -14.35
N ILE A 191 9.06 -1.20 -14.64
CA ILE A 191 10.38 -0.58 -14.78
C ILE A 191 10.56 0.56 -13.79
N ASN A 192 11.78 1.07 -13.65
CA ASN A 192 12.10 2.22 -12.80
C ASN A 192 11.51 2.10 -11.38
N LYS A 193 11.61 0.91 -10.81
CA LYS A 193 11.03 0.51 -9.52
C LYS A 193 11.83 1.07 -8.36
N GLU A 194 11.14 1.69 -7.41
CA GLU A 194 11.67 2.17 -6.15
C GLU A 194 10.73 1.83 -5.00
N ILE A 195 11.32 1.66 -3.82
CA ILE A 195 10.60 1.58 -2.55
C ILE A 195 10.79 2.91 -1.85
N TRP A 196 9.67 3.57 -1.57
CA TRP A 196 9.65 4.84 -0.89
C TRP A 196 9.13 4.66 0.53
N TYR A 197 9.70 5.43 1.44
CA TYR A 197 9.29 5.53 2.83
C TYR A 197 9.07 6.99 3.17
N LEU A 198 7.81 7.32 3.44
CA LEU A 198 7.41 8.65 3.85
C LEU A 198 7.41 8.71 5.39
N ILE A 199 8.24 9.59 5.94
CA ILE A 199 8.48 9.67 7.38
C ILE A 199 7.56 10.69 8.01
N PHE A 200 6.77 10.25 8.98
CA PHE A 200 5.84 11.04 9.79
C PHE A 200 6.26 10.99 11.26
N ASP A 201 5.87 12.01 12.02
CA ASP A 201 6.13 12.10 13.46
C ASP A 201 7.59 11.80 13.85
N TYR A 202 8.53 12.04 12.92
CA TYR A 202 9.96 11.74 12.99
C TYR A 202 10.35 10.25 13.08
N ASN A 203 9.47 9.35 13.53
CA ASN A 203 9.80 7.94 13.79
C ASN A 203 8.82 6.94 13.17
N LYS A 204 7.87 7.37 12.34
CA LYS A 204 6.91 6.49 11.67
C LYS A 204 7.15 6.49 10.17
N ALA A 205 7.41 5.33 9.58
CA ALA A 205 7.65 5.20 8.15
C ALA A 205 6.48 4.49 7.47
N LEU A 206 5.77 5.23 6.62
CA LEU A 206 4.73 4.68 5.76
C LEU A 206 5.37 4.23 4.44
N ARG A 207 5.16 2.97 4.07
CA ARG A 207 5.80 2.36 2.91
C ARG A 207 4.99 2.54 1.63
N ILE A 208 5.69 2.75 0.52
CA ILE A 208 5.11 3.08 -0.78
C ILE A 208 5.91 2.39 -1.88
N TRP A 209 5.22 1.78 -2.84
CA TRP A 209 5.81 1.35 -4.11
C TRP A 209 5.77 2.50 -5.11
N LYS A 210 6.88 2.75 -5.80
CA LYS A 210 6.92 3.55 -7.02
C LYS A 210 7.41 2.69 -8.17
N TYR A 211 6.73 2.72 -9.30
CA TYR A 211 7.15 2.01 -10.50
C TYR A 211 6.54 2.64 -11.75
N GLU A 212 7.01 2.24 -12.92
CA GLU A 212 6.45 2.64 -14.20
C GLU A 212 5.92 1.42 -14.95
N HIS A 213 4.78 1.60 -15.58
CA HIS A 213 4.12 0.59 -16.41
C HIS A 213 3.32 1.30 -17.50
N ASN A 214 3.42 0.84 -18.76
CA ASN A 214 2.73 1.46 -19.90
C ASN A 214 2.91 3.00 -19.95
N ASN A 215 4.15 3.48 -19.82
CA ASN A 215 4.54 4.90 -19.82
C ASN A 215 3.87 5.77 -18.72
N SER A 216 3.31 5.16 -17.69
CA SER A 216 2.66 5.85 -16.57
C SER A 216 3.40 5.54 -15.28
N VAL A 217 3.56 6.55 -14.43
CA VAL A 217 4.15 6.40 -13.10
C VAL A 217 3.04 6.00 -12.13
N PHE A 218 3.27 4.93 -11.40
CA PHE A 218 2.39 4.43 -10.35
C PHE A 218 3.02 4.67 -8.98
N ILE A 219 2.17 5.13 -8.06
CA ILE A 219 2.46 5.22 -6.64
C ILE A 219 1.41 4.37 -5.93
N GLN A 220 1.85 3.42 -5.10
CA GLN A 220 0.95 2.56 -4.34
C GLN A 220 1.41 2.50 -2.88
N ILE A 221 0.66 3.16 -2.00
CA ILE A 221 0.85 3.07 -0.55
C ILE A 221 0.57 1.62 -0.13
N THR A 222 1.43 1.04 0.70
CA THR A 222 1.11 -0.24 1.35
C THR A 222 0.39 0.02 2.67
N THR A 223 -0.27 -1.00 3.21
CA THR A 223 -0.93 -0.87 4.51
C THR A 223 0.05 -0.78 5.67
N ASP A 224 1.35 -0.92 5.46
CA ASP A 224 2.34 -1.06 6.53
C ASP A 224 2.87 0.29 7.01
N LEU A 225 2.86 0.43 8.34
CA LEU A 225 3.48 1.52 9.08
C LEU A 225 4.53 0.94 10.02
N PHE A 226 5.80 1.26 9.78
CA PHE A 226 6.87 0.92 10.71
C PHE A 226 7.03 2.03 11.73
N VAL A 227 6.98 1.68 13.01
CA VAL A 227 7.25 2.61 14.11
C VAL A 227 8.59 2.22 14.72
N PHE A 228 9.48 3.20 14.78
CA PHE A 228 10.81 3.09 15.34
C PHE A 228 10.86 3.70 16.75
N GLU A 229 11.88 3.34 17.53
CA GLU A 229 12.16 4.02 18.79
C GLU A 229 12.41 5.52 18.56
N LYS A 230 11.93 6.38 19.48
CA LYS A 230 11.90 7.84 19.30
C LYS A 230 13.28 8.50 19.24
N ASN A 231 14.31 7.84 19.74
CA ASN A 231 15.69 8.33 19.81
C ASN A 231 16.48 8.12 18.51
N LEU A 232 15.94 7.38 17.54
CA LEU A 232 16.64 7.14 16.28
C LEU A 232 16.58 8.37 15.38
N ASN A 233 17.74 8.74 14.84
CA ASN A 233 17.84 9.82 13.87
C ASN A 233 17.50 9.34 12.44
N HIS A 234 17.38 10.30 11.51
CA HIS A 234 17.02 10.03 10.12
C HIS A 234 17.92 8.99 9.42
N ASN A 235 19.24 9.05 9.64
CA ASN A 235 20.19 8.14 9.00
C ASN A 235 20.08 6.72 9.57
N GLU A 236 19.81 6.59 10.86
CA GLU A 236 19.60 5.29 11.50
C GLU A 236 18.29 4.64 11.01
N ILE A 237 17.21 5.42 10.90
CA ILE A 237 15.95 4.95 10.31
C ILE A 237 16.19 4.51 8.85
N LYS A 238 16.86 5.33 8.05
CA LYS A 238 17.20 5.00 6.66
C LYS A 238 18.00 3.70 6.56
N SER A 239 19.03 3.53 7.38
CA SER A 239 19.86 2.33 7.42
C SER A 239 19.04 1.07 7.78
N LYS A 240 18.15 1.16 8.78
CA LYS A 240 17.24 0.06 9.13
C LYS A 240 16.31 -0.28 7.97
N LEU A 241 15.72 0.71 7.30
CA LEU A 241 14.85 0.49 6.14
C LEU A 241 15.60 -0.17 4.96
N GLN A 242 16.83 0.29 4.68
CA GLN A 242 17.70 -0.33 3.67
C GLN A 242 18.02 -1.79 4.03
N THR A 243 18.28 -2.07 5.30
CA THR A 243 18.53 -3.43 5.79
C THR A 243 17.31 -4.32 5.60
N ILE A 244 16.10 -3.81 5.90
CA ILE A 244 14.85 -4.55 5.67
C ILE A 244 14.73 -4.94 4.19
N GLU A 245 14.83 -3.98 3.28
CA GLU A 245 14.63 -4.24 1.84
C GLU A 245 15.73 -5.13 1.25
N SER A 246 16.99 -4.97 1.69
CA SER A 246 18.10 -5.86 1.28
C SER A 246 17.88 -7.30 1.75
N ASN A 247 17.42 -7.49 2.99
CA ASN A 247 17.12 -8.82 3.53
C ASN A 247 15.90 -9.45 2.85
N ILE A 248 14.89 -8.65 2.49
CA ILE A 248 13.74 -9.12 1.70
C ILE A 248 14.24 -9.63 0.35
N HIS A 249 15.09 -8.86 -0.35
CA HIS A 249 15.66 -9.29 -1.63
C HIS A 249 16.47 -10.59 -1.50
N HIS A 250 17.36 -10.69 -0.51
CA HIS A 250 18.13 -11.92 -0.27
C HIS A 250 17.23 -13.14 -0.04
N LYS A 251 16.16 -12.99 0.74
CA LYS A 251 15.20 -14.08 0.97
C LYS A 251 14.46 -14.46 -0.30
N ARG A 252 14.04 -13.49 -1.12
CA ARG A 252 13.38 -13.75 -2.41
C ARG A 252 14.29 -14.56 -3.33
N VAL A 253 15.57 -14.17 -3.46
CA VAL A 253 16.55 -14.89 -4.28
C VAL A 253 16.75 -16.32 -3.77
N LYS A 254 16.90 -16.49 -2.45
CA LYS A 254 17.08 -17.82 -1.85
C LYS A 254 15.87 -18.72 -2.03
N GLU A 255 14.67 -18.20 -1.81
CA GLU A 255 13.42 -18.94 -1.99
C GLU A 255 13.20 -19.31 -3.46
N PHE A 256 13.46 -18.38 -4.39
CA PHE A 256 13.40 -18.64 -5.82
C PHE A 256 14.35 -19.78 -6.21
N ALA A 257 15.63 -19.70 -5.84
CA ALA A 257 16.60 -20.73 -6.18
C ALA A 257 16.24 -22.10 -5.59
N LYS A 258 15.78 -22.12 -4.34
CA LYS A 258 15.32 -23.35 -3.69
C LYS A 258 14.13 -23.96 -4.44
N LYS A 259 13.11 -23.15 -4.74
CA LYS A 259 11.88 -23.59 -5.41
C LYS A 259 12.14 -24.05 -6.83
N TYR A 260 13.03 -23.36 -7.53
CA TYR A 260 13.45 -23.73 -8.88
C TYR A 260 14.05 -25.13 -8.92
N GLU A 261 14.98 -25.44 -8.00
CA GLU A 261 15.59 -26.78 -7.93
C GLU A 261 14.59 -27.84 -7.47
N GLU A 262 13.70 -27.54 -6.50
CA GLU A 262 12.65 -28.45 -6.05
C GLU A 262 11.70 -28.85 -7.21
N GLU A 263 11.21 -27.89 -7.98
CA GLU A 263 10.30 -28.14 -9.12
C GLU A 263 11.03 -28.88 -10.26
N LYS A 264 12.29 -28.54 -10.53
CA LYS A 264 13.09 -29.23 -11.53
C LYS A 264 13.35 -30.69 -11.16
N LEU A 265 13.65 -30.98 -9.90
CA LEU A 265 13.82 -32.36 -9.41
C LEU A 265 12.50 -33.13 -9.45
N SER A 266 11.39 -32.49 -9.07
CA SER A 266 10.05 -33.09 -9.14
C SER A 266 9.69 -33.47 -10.58
N ALA A 267 9.94 -32.59 -11.55
CA ALA A 267 9.68 -32.89 -12.96
C ALA A 267 10.47 -34.13 -13.44
N ILE A 268 11.73 -34.27 -13.02
CA ILE A 268 12.53 -35.47 -13.30
C ILE A 268 11.94 -36.74 -12.67
N GLU A 269 11.49 -36.65 -11.41
CA GLU A 269 10.90 -37.78 -10.67
C GLU A 269 9.60 -38.30 -11.31
N PHE A 270 8.80 -37.39 -11.87
CA PHE A 270 7.52 -37.73 -12.52
C PHE A 270 7.59 -37.86 -14.05
N GLU A 271 8.80 -37.85 -14.63
CA GLU A 271 9.02 -37.90 -16.09
C GLU A 271 8.30 -36.78 -16.87
N GLU A 272 8.13 -35.61 -16.23
CA GLU A 272 7.52 -34.41 -16.81
C GLU A 272 8.58 -33.42 -17.31
N GLU A 273 8.21 -32.57 -18.27
CA GLU A 273 9.08 -31.47 -18.72
C GLU A 273 8.95 -30.27 -17.77
N PHE A 274 10.07 -29.81 -17.21
CA PHE A 274 10.09 -28.60 -16.40
C PHE A 274 9.92 -27.35 -17.28
N ASN A 275 8.75 -26.74 -17.23
CA ASN A 275 8.46 -25.49 -17.92
C ASN A 275 9.07 -24.29 -17.16
N GLU A 276 10.34 -24.00 -17.44
CA GLU A 276 11.08 -22.89 -16.81
C GLU A 276 10.39 -21.52 -17.00
N GLU A 277 9.82 -21.26 -18.17
CA GLU A 277 9.15 -19.97 -18.43
C GLU A 277 7.92 -19.78 -17.54
N GLU A 278 7.09 -20.82 -17.42
CA GLU A 278 5.91 -20.80 -16.55
C GLU A 278 6.29 -20.66 -15.08
N PHE A 279 7.31 -21.39 -14.63
CA PHE A 279 7.85 -21.23 -13.28
C PHE A 279 8.26 -19.78 -13.03
N ILE A 280 9.08 -19.19 -13.90
CA ILE A 280 9.60 -17.83 -13.69
C ILE A 280 8.47 -16.79 -13.66
N LYS A 281 7.41 -16.96 -14.46
CA LYS A 281 6.23 -16.07 -14.48
C LYS A 281 5.53 -15.97 -13.11
N HIS A 282 5.65 -16.97 -12.24
CA HIS A 282 5.11 -16.88 -10.87
C HIS A 282 5.91 -15.94 -9.95
N TYR A 283 7.15 -15.61 -10.28
CA TYR A 283 8.07 -14.84 -9.43
C TYR A 283 8.40 -13.43 -9.96
N ILE A 284 7.66 -12.97 -10.97
CA ILE A 284 7.83 -11.62 -11.53
C ILE A 284 7.39 -10.52 -10.55
N ASP A 285 7.79 -9.29 -10.85
CA ASP A 285 7.51 -8.12 -10.02
C ASP A 285 6.02 -7.86 -9.77
N SER A 286 5.14 -8.05 -10.75
CA SER A 286 3.70 -7.86 -10.56
C SER A 286 3.10 -8.84 -9.55
N SER A 287 3.64 -10.07 -9.49
CA SER A 287 3.25 -11.07 -8.50
C SER A 287 3.77 -10.68 -7.11
N PHE A 288 5.04 -10.30 -7.01
CA PHE A 288 5.64 -9.89 -5.73
C PHE A 288 5.00 -8.63 -5.12
N MET A 289 4.62 -7.68 -5.98
CA MET A 289 4.00 -6.41 -5.59
C MET A 289 2.47 -6.48 -5.51
N GLU A 290 1.88 -7.68 -5.69
CA GLU A 290 0.45 -7.88 -5.59
C GLU A 290 -0.06 -7.40 -4.22
N PHE A 291 -1.11 -6.57 -4.25
CA PHE A 291 -1.72 -6.04 -3.02
C PHE A 291 -2.26 -7.20 -2.19
N GLN A 292 -1.73 -7.39 -0.98
CA GLN A 292 -2.04 -8.53 -0.12
C GLN A 292 -2.00 -9.87 -0.86
N GLY A 293 -0.98 -10.09 -1.70
CA GLY A 293 -0.73 -11.37 -2.35
C GLY A 293 -0.20 -12.42 -1.37
N LEU A 294 -0.61 -13.68 -1.56
CA LEU A 294 -0.17 -14.80 -0.73
C LEU A 294 1.26 -15.22 -1.08
N ASN A 295 2.08 -15.39 -0.05
CA ASN A 295 3.51 -15.69 -0.12
C ASN A 295 4.33 -14.66 -0.91
N GLN A 296 3.86 -13.41 -0.94
CA GLN A 296 4.51 -12.29 -1.62
C GLN A 296 5.22 -11.38 -0.62
N TYR A 297 5.20 -10.06 -0.82
CA TYR A 297 5.88 -9.09 0.04
C TYR A 297 5.69 -9.32 1.55
N ASN A 298 4.45 -9.52 2.00
CA ASN A 298 4.12 -9.66 3.43
C ASN A 298 4.77 -10.87 4.08
N TYR A 299 4.86 -11.99 3.36
CA TYR A 299 5.56 -13.19 3.82
C TYR A 299 7.04 -12.91 4.10
N PHE A 300 7.74 -12.35 3.12
CA PHE A 300 9.17 -12.05 3.25
C PHE A 300 9.43 -10.98 4.30
N LEU A 301 8.61 -9.93 4.35
CA LEU A 301 8.71 -8.88 5.36
C LEU A 301 8.66 -9.47 6.78
N THR A 302 7.66 -10.31 7.07
CA THR A 302 7.53 -10.89 8.42
C THR A 302 8.71 -11.80 8.77
N GLN A 303 9.22 -12.58 7.81
CA GLN A 303 10.44 -13.36 8.05
C GLN A 303 11.64 -12.47 8.40
N VAL A 304 11.84 -11.38 7.65
CA VAL A 304 12.94 -10.43 7.90
C VAL A 304 12.81 -9.79 9.28
N LEU A 305 11.63 -9.29 9.62
CA LEU A 305 11.40 -8.67 10.92
C LEU A 305 11.64 -9.67 12.06
N ASN A 306 11.15 -10.91 11.92
CA ASN A 306 11.38 -11.96 12.92
C ASN A 306 12.87 -12.28 13.10
N GLU A 307 13.64 -12.32 12.01
CA GLU A 307 15.10 -12.52 12.07
C GLU A 307 15.82 -11.33 12.71
N MET A 308 15.41 -10.10 12.39
CA MET A 308 15.96 -8.89 13.01
C MET A 308 15.66 -8.79 14.53
N HIS A 309 14.63 -9.51 14.99
CA HIS A 309 14.28 -9.66 16.40
C HIS A 309 14.82 -10.97 17.02
N LYS A 310 15.44 -11.85 16.23
CA LYS A 310 15.97 -13.12 16.74
C LYS A 310 17.13 -12.87 17.69
N GLY A 311 17.11 -13.56 18.84
CA GLY A 311 18.11 -13.36 19.90
C GLY A 311 17.95 -12.03 20.66
N LYS A 312 16.93 -11.23 20.35
CA LYS A 312 16.59 -10.02 21.11
C LYS A 312 15.40 -10.27 22.00
N ASP A 313 15.46 -9.67 23.18
CA ASP A 313 14.35 -9.68 24.13
C ASP A 313 13.24 -8.70 23.76
N GLU A 314 13.58 -7.67 22.99
CA GLU A 314 12.71 -6.56 22.65
C GLU A 314 12.61 -6.35 21.13
N LEU A 315 11.43 -5.90 20.69
CA LEU A 315 11.19 -5.41 19.34
C LEU A 315 11.89 -4.06 19.17
N ASN A 316 12.66 -3.93 18.07
CA ASN A 316 13.32 -2.68 17.70
C ASN A 316 12.61 -1.97 16.53
N ILE A 317 11.70 -2.68 15.86
CA ILE A 317 10.87 -2.17 14.78
C ILE A 317 9.47 -2.74 14.97
N PHE A 318 8.49 -1.87 15.15
CA PHE A 318 7.11 -2.27 15.36
C PHE A 318 6.35 -2.11 14.04
N ARG A 319 5.82 -3.22 13.52
CA ARG A 319 4.95 -3.20 12.33
C ARG A 319 3.51 -3.00 12.77
N PHE A 320 2.88 -1.96 12.24
CA PHE A 320 1.45 -1.76 12.30
C PHE A 320 0.87 -1.84 10.89
N SER A 321 -0.39 -2.22 10.78
CA SER A 321 -1.11 -2.27 9.50
C SER A 321 -2.34 -1.37 9.55
N MET A 322 -2.58 -0.60 8.49
CA MET A 322 -3.74 0.26 8.30
C MET A 322 -5.01 -0.58 8.34
N ARG A 323 -5.97 -0.16 9.18
CA ARG A 323 -7.15 -0.99 9.48
C ARG A 323 -8.46 -0.26 9.61
N PHE A 324 -8.42 1.04 9.80
CA PHE A 324 -9.64 1.80 10.01
C PHE A 324 -9.41 3.21 9.53
N VAL A 325 -10.49 3.84 9.10
CA VAL A 325 -10.55 5.28 8.88
C VAL A 325 -11.73 5.82 9.69
N ASP A 326 -11.51 6.94 10.37
CA ASP A 326 -12.54 7.64 11.13
C ASP A 326 -12.70 9.04 10.57
N ASP A 327 -13.93 9.38 10.25
CA ASP A 327 -14.26 10.66 9.64
C ASP A 327 -14.49 11.77 10.67
N GLN A 328 -14.56 11.41 11.97
CA GLN A 328 -14.63 12.31 13.12
C GLN A 328 -13.21 12.62 13.64
N ILE A 329 -12.85 13.91 13.68
CA ILE A 329 -11.66 14.43 14.39
C ILE A 329 -12.15 15.36 15.49
#